data_AF-A0A5J9ST95-F1
#
_entry.id   AF-A0A5J9ST95-F1
#
_cell.length_a   1.000
_cell.length_b   1.000
_cell.length_c   1.000
_cell.angle_alpha   90.00
_cell.angle_beta   90.00
_cell.angle_gamma   90.00
#
_symmetry.space_group_name_H-M   'P 1'
#
loop_
_entity.id
_entity.type
_entity.pdbx_description
1 polymer ?
#
loop_
_entity_poly.entity_id
_entity_poly.type
_entity_poly.pdbx_seq_one_letter_code
_entity_poly.pdbx_strand_id
1 'polypeptide(L)'
;MSCLLALLLCSLILIAPANADDPVYTDCPSNTKYTSGSAFETNRHALLASLPGVAAISSGFADQVIGAAPDQAYGLAQCRGDVNASDCLACLGSAAQDVTSKCPDQKSAMVIHEFCLLRHSNASFFGIVDTSLVARLLNTQNATQPAQFTWMLGALMTNLRVKAAYASPRMFAADSAAVTPFLNIYGMAQCTRDLAADDCNRCLAAAFDAIPTYNNQKQVGQIVYWSCSVRFEKYPFYNILSAEAAMSPGRKRPVRTALLVSIPAAVSLLVVLIVALYLRKRIRKPERHGQMASVKGHGADEEMRSSELLLYDLSTLRAATDNFSDENKLGEGGFGPVYKGVLQNGQEIAVKRLSTTSQQGLVEMKNEVVLVAKLQHRNLVRLLGCCIEKHEKLLVYEFLSNKSLDKILYGPARHSELSWEQKYKVIYGIG
;
A
#
# COMPACT_ATOMS: atom_id res chain seq x y z
N MET A 1 -19.97 -18.50 37.90
CA MET A 1 -19.63 -19.20 36.63
C MET A 1 -20.50 -18.79 35.44
N SER A 2 -21.46 -17.86 35.59
CA SER A 2 -22.40 -17.51 34.51
C SER A 2 -22.03 -16.26 33.69
N CYS A 3 -21.11 -15.40 34.15
CA CYS A 3 -20.63 -14.25 33.37
C CYS A 3 -19.50 -14.59 32.38
N LEU A 4 -18.75 -15.66 32.61
CA LEU A 4 -17.66 -16.09 31.72
C LEU A 4 -18.19 -16.73 30.42
N LEU A 5 -19.35 -17.40 30.46
CA LEU A 5 -20.00 -17.93 29.25
C LEU A 5 -20.58 -16.83 28.36
N ALA A 6 -21.09 -15.73 28.95
CA ALA A 6 -21.64 -14.61 28.17
C ALA A 6 -20.54 -13.83 27.42
N LEU A 7 -19.35 -13.70 28.02
CA LEU A 7 -18.19 -13.09 27.36
C LEU A 7 -17.62 -13.98 26.24
N LEU A 8 -17.67 -15.31 26.39
CA LEU A 8 -17.25 -16.26 25.34
C LEU A 8 -18.23 -16.33 24.15
N LEU A 9 -19.53 -16.13 24.39
CA LEU A 9 -20.55 -16.08 23.33
C LEU A 9 -20.61 -14.72 22.61
N CYS A 10 -20.17 -13.62 23.24
CA CYS A 10 -20.02 -12.31 22.58
C CYS A 10 -18.71 -12.14 21.79
N SER A 11 -17.75 -13.06 21.91
CA SER A 11 -16.55 -13.10 21.04
C SER A 11 -16.75 -13.84 19.72
N LEU A 12 -17.97 -14.34 19.45
CA LEU A 12 -18.41 -14.84 18.13
C LEU A 12 -19.13 -13.74 17.33
N ILE A 13 -18.77 -12.46 17.54
CA ILE A 13 -19.09 -11.42 16.57
C ILE A 13 -18.33 -11.79 15.30
N LEU A 14 -19.12 -12.19 14.30
CA LEU A 14 -18.76 -12.33 12.90
C LEU A 14 -17.56 -11.43 12.59
N ILE A 15 -16.42 -12.05 12.27
CA ILE A 15 -15.45 -11.43 11.39
C ILE A 15 -16.23 -11.26 10.09
N ALA A 16 -16.91 -10.12 9.94
CA ALA A 16 -17.35 -9.67 8.64
C ALA A 16 -16.07 -9.67 7.79
N PRO A 17 -16.02 -10.39 6.66
CA PRO A 17 -14.90 -10.26 5.76
C PRO A 17 -14.74 -8.75 5.50
N ALA A 18 -13.51 -8.26 5.63
CA ALA A 18 -13.16 -6.92 5.19
C ALA A 18 -13.84 -6.70 3.83
N ASN A 19 -14.64 -5.65 3.72
CA ASN A 19 -15.45 -5.32 2.53
C ASN A 19 -14.75 -5.85 1.28
N ALA A 20 -15.33 -6.87 0.65
CA ALA A 20 -14.77 -7.45 -0.56
C ALA A 20 -14.79 -6.33 -1.62
N ASP A 21 -13.62 -5.78 -1.93
CA ASP A 21 -13.50 -4.90 -3.08
C ASP A 21 -13.93 -5.69 -4.32
N ASP A 22 -14.72 -5.07 -5.19
CA ASP A 22 -15.13 -5.72 -6.43
C ASP A 22 -13.89 -6.07 -7.29
N PRO A 23 -13.89 -7.22 -7.99
CA PRO A 23 -12.82 -7.56 -8.91
C PRO A 23 -12.70 -6.47 -9.98
N VAL A 24 -11.45 -6.11 -10.27
CA VAL A 24 -11.07 -5.18 -11.33
C VAL A 24 -11.53 -5.68 -12.68
N TYR A 25 -11.46 -7.00 -12.89
CA TYR A 25 -11.95 -7.64 -14.10
C TYR A 25 -12.35 -9.09 -13.87
N THR A 26 -13.27 -9.59 -14.68
CA THR A 26 -13.70 -10.99 -14.67
C THR A 26 -13.88 -11.44 -16.12
N ASP A 27 -13.17 -12.50 -16.50
CA ASP A 27 -13.31 -13.17 -17.79
C ASP A 27 -13.97 -14.54 -17.62
N CYS A 28 -15.17 -14.69 -18.19
CA CYS A 28 -15.94 -15.94 -18.17
C CYS A 28 -16.28 -16.39 -19.62
N PRO A 29 -15.36 -17.03 -20.36
CA PRO A 29 -15.62 -17.51 -21.72
C PRO A 29 -16.86 -18.41 -21.83
N SER A 30 -17.87 -17.97 -22.58
CA SER A 30 -19.20 -18.59 -22.64
C SER A 30 -19.27 -19.90 -23.44
N ASN A 31 -18.25 -20.20 -24.24
CA ASN A 31 -18.15 -21.40 -25.07
C ASN A 31 -17.73 -22.66 -24.31
N THR A 32 -17.56 -22.59 -22.98
CA THR A 32 -17.00 -23.68 -22.18
C THR A 32 -17.85 -24.04 -20.96
N LYS A 33 -19.17 -24.16 -21.08
CA LYS A 33 -20.00 -24.53 -19.92
C LYS A 33 -19.83 -26.00 -19.50
N TYR A 34 -19.81 -26.27 -18.19
CA TYR A 34 -19.93 -27.62 -17.64
C TYR A 34 -21.36 -27.91 -17.17
N THR A 35 -21.67 -29.19 -16.99
CA THR A 35 -22.97 -29.64 -16.49
C THR A 35 -22.98 -29.61 -14.96
N SER A 36 -24.04 -29.05 -14.38
CA SER A 36 -24.23 -29.09 -12.92
C SER A 36 -24.33 -30.54 -12.43
N GLY A 37 -23.72 -30.82 -11.28
CA GLY A 37 -23.52 -32.16 -10.72
C GLY A 37 -22.37 -32.95 -11.33
N SER A 38 -21.57 -32.36 -12.24
CA SER A 38 -20.44 -33.06 -12.86
C SER A 38 -19.26 -33.27 -11.90
N ALA A 39 -18.43 -34.27 -12.19
CA ALA A 39 -17.17 -34.47 -11.48
C ALA A 39 -16.25 -33.24 -11.60
N PHE A 40 -16.23 -32.59 -12.78
CA PHE A 40 -15.49 -31.35 -12.98
C PHE A 40 -15.94 -30.23 -12.03
N GLU A 41 -17.25 -30.03 -11.83
CA GLU A 41 -17.77 -29.03 -10.87
C GLU A 41 -17.24 -29.28 -9.46
N THR A 42 -17.27 -30.54 -9.01
CA THR A 42 -16.76 -30.95 -7.69
C THR A 42 -15.25 -30.68 -7.58
N ASN A 43 -14.48 -31.04 -8.60
CA ASN A 43 -13.03 -30.83 -8.65
C ASN A 43 -12.68 -29.34 -8.68
N ARG A 44 -13.44 -28.54 -9.43
CA ARG A 44 -13.31 -27.07 -9.48
C ARG A 44 -13.58 -26.45 -8.11
N HIS A 45 -14.65 -26.85 -7.42
CA HIS A 45 -14.97 -26.32 -6.09
C HIS A 45 -13.85 -26.63 -5.09
N ALA A 46 -13.34 -27.87 -5.09
CA ALA A 46 -12.21 -28.25 -4.26
C ALA A 46 -10.94 -27.44 -4.58
N LEU A 47 -10.68 -27.19 -5.87
CA LEU A 47 -9.53 -26.40 -6.34
C LEU A 47 -9.63 -24.96 -5.86
N LEU A 48 -10.78 -24.32 -6.02
CA LEU A 48 -11.00 -22.94 -5.58
C LEU A 48 -10.92 -22.78 -4.06
N ALA A 49 -11.29 -23.80 -3.29
CA ALA A 49 -11.19 -23.80 -1.84
C ALA A 49 -9.74 -23.93 -1.33
N SER A 50 -8.88 -24.72 -2.00
CA SER A 50 -7.51 -24.97 -1.54
C SER A 50 -6.49 -23.95 -2.04
N LEU A 51 -6.63 -23.51 -3.29
CA LEU A 51 -5.60 -22.80 -4.02
C LEU A 51 -5.17 -21.46 -3.38
N PRO A 52 -6.06 -20.61 -2.83
CA PRO A 52 -5.69 -19.38 -2.14
C PRO A 52 -4.69 -19.58 -0.98
N GLY A 53 -4.95 -20.59 -0.14
CA GLY A 53 -4.11 -20.90 1.03
C GLY A 53 -2.71 -21.36 0.61
N VAL A 54 -2.64 -22.22 -0.40
CA VAL A 54 -1.37 -22.76 -0.92
C VAL A 54 -0.52 -21.66 -1.55
N ALA A 55 -1.13 -20.75 -2.32
CA ALA A 55 -0.41 -19.63 -2.92
C ALA A 55 0.11 -18.65 -1.86
N ALA A 56 -0.69 -18.31 -0.84
CA ALA A 56 -0.30 -17.36 0.20
C ALA A 56 0.96 -17.79 0.97
N ILE A 57 1.10 -19.09 1.30
CA ILE A 57 2.30 -19.62 1.98
C ILE A 57 3.49 -19.84 1.03
N SER A 58 3.26 -19.82 -0.29
CA SER A 58 4.25 -20.13 -1.33
C SER A 58 4.77 -18.86 -2.03
N SER A 59 4.98 -17.79 -1.26
CA SER A 59 5.38 -16.47 -1.80
C SER A 59 4.41 -15.93 -2.86
N GLY A 60 3.11 -16.13 -2.64
CA GLY A 60 2.04 -15.56 -3.45
C GLY A 60 1.83 -16.22 -4.81
N PHE A 61 2.19 -17.49 -4.97
CA PHE A 61 1.93 -18.24 -6.20
C PHE A 61 1.72 -19.72 -5.92
N ALA A 62 0.73 -20.32 -6.56
CA ALA A 62 0.59 -21.76 -6.67
C ALA A 62 -0.19 -22.14 -7.93
N ASP A 63 0.15 -23.29 -8.50
CA ASP A 63 -0.68 -24.03 -9.42
C ASP A 63 -1.10 -25.37 -8.79
N GLN A 64 -2.27 -25.87 -9.17
CA GLN A 64 -2.78 -27.16 -8.71
C GLN A 64 -3.62 -27.85 -9.79
N VAL A 65 -3.64 -29.18 -9.74
CA VAL A 65 -4.57 -30.01 -10.50
C VAL A 65 -5.37 -30.85 -9.51
N ILE A 66 -6.69 -30.84 -9.62
CA ILE A 66 -7.58 -31.66 -8.80
C ILE A 66 -8.45 -32.54 -9.69
N GLY A 67 -8.63 -33.79 -9.30
CA GLY A 67 -9.44 -34.77 -10.03
C GLY A 67 -8.62 -35.69 -10.94
N ALA A 68 -9.31 -36.66 -11.54
CA ALA A 68 -8.77 -37.59 -12.51
C ALA A 68 -9.34 -37.29 -13.90
N ALA A 69 -8.62 -37.71 -14.95
CA ALA A 69 -9.09 -37.55 -16.33
C ALA A 69 -10.44 -38.28 -16.53
N PRO A 70 -11.39 -37.69 -17.28
CA PRO A 70 -11.29 -36.44 -18.06
C PRO A 70 -11.71 -35.16 -17.31
N ASP A 71 -12.06 -35.26 -16.03
CA ASP A 71 -12.70 -34.20 -15.24
C ASP A 71 -11.73 -33.37 -14.39
N GLN A 72 -10.46 -33.31 -14.79
CA GLN A 72 -9.43 -32.56 -14.07
C GLN A 72 -9.71 -31.06 -14.09
N ALA A 73 -9.56 -30.42 -12.94
CA ALA A 73 -9.58 -28.97 -12.79
C ALA A 73 -8.15 -28.46 -12.60
N TYR A 74 -7.70 -27.59 -13.50
CA TYR A 74 -6.40 -26.94 -13.47
C TYR A 74 -6.58 -25.52 -12.92
N GLY A 75 -5.78 -25.13 -11.94
CA GLY A 75 -5.87 -23.80 -11.32
C GLY A 75 -4.52 -23.17 -11.10
N LEU A 76 -4.50 -21.83 -11.19
CA LEU A 76 -3.35 -20.99 -10.88
C LEU A 76 -3.84 -19.78 -10.09
N ALA A 77 -3.19 -19.51 -8.96
CA ALA A 77 -3.43 -18.34 -8.14
C ALA A 77 -2.13 -17.57 -7.97
N GLN A 78 -2.18 -16.26 -8.15
CA GLN A 78 -0.99 -15.42 -8.06
C GLN A 78 -1.30 -14.04 -7.51
N CYS A 79 -0.51 -13.61 -6.54
CA CYS A 79 -0.52 -12.26 -6.03
C CYS A 79 0.49 -11.40 -6.77
N ARG A 80 0.27 -10.07 -6.72
CA ARG A 80 1.24 -9.12 -7.21
C ARG A 80 2.54 -9.24 -6.42
N GLY A 81 3.67 -9.07 -7.08
CA GLY A 81 4.97 -9.40 -6.52
C GLY A 81 5.32 -8.67 -5.21
N ASP A 82 4.77 -7.48 -4.97
CA ASP A 82 5.00 -6.63 -3.79
C ASP A 82 4.00 -6.86 -2.64
N VAL A 83 3.08 -7.82 -2.76
CA VAL A 83 2.02 -8.08 -1.77
C VAL A 83 2.51 -9.06 -0.69
N ASN A 84 2.17 -8.79 0.58
CA ASN A 84 2.52 -9.66 1.70
C ASN A 84 1.58 -10.89 1.79
N ALA A 85 1.93 -11.88 2.61
CA ALA A 85 1.18 -13.13 2.67
C ALA A 85 -0.28 -12.97 3.16
N SER A 86 -0.55 -12.07 4.12
CA SER A 86 -1.92 -11.88 4.65
C SER A 86 -2.83 -11.22 3.62
N ASP A 87 -2.35 -10.17 2.95
CA ASP A 87 -3.10 -9.46 1.92
C ASP A 87 -3.28 -10.33 0.68
N CYS A 88 -2.26 -11.15 0.37
CA CYS A 88 -2.33 -12.13 -0.69
C CYS A 88 -3.42 -13.18 -0.42
N LEU A 89 -3.46 -13.74 0.79
CA LEU A 89 -4.50 -14.69 1.20
C LEU A 89 -5.90 -14.09 1.12
N ALA A 90 -6.06 -12.86 1.63
CA ALA A 90 -7.34 -12.16 1.59
C ALA A 90 -7.80 -11.93 0.15
N CYS A 91 -6.92 -11.41 -0.71
CA CYS A 91 -7.22 -11.15 -2.12
C CYS A 91 -7.61 -12.43 -2.88
N LEU A 92 -6.82 -13.50 -2.74
CA LEU A 92 -7.10 -14.76 -3.42
C LEU A 92 -8.37 -15.45 -2.88
N GLY A 93 -8.67 -15.27 -1.59
CA GLY A 93 -9.93 -15.71 -1.00
C GLY A 93 -11.13 -15.01 -1.66
N SER A 94 -11.07 -13.69 -1.81
CA SER A 94 -12.10 -12.92 -2.54
C SER A 94 -12.18 -13.35 -4.00
N ALA A 95 -11.06 -13.52 -4.70
CA ALA A 95 -11.04 -13.97 -6.09
C ALA A 95 -11.70 -15.36 -6.28
N ALA A 96 -11.50 -16.29 -5.33
CA ALA A 96 -12.14 -17.60 -5.34
C ALA A 96 -13.67 -17.53 -5.11
N GLN A 97 -14.12 -16.61 -4.26
CA GLN A 97 -15.55 -16.34 -4.08
C GLN A 97 -16.15 -15.73 -5.35
N ASP A 98 -15.51 -14.70 -5.89
CA ASP A 98 -15.97 -13.98 -7.09
C ASP A 98 -16.02 -14.88 -8.31
N VAL A 99 -15.04 -15.76 -8.53
CA VAL A 99 -15.10 -16.66 -9.69
C VAL A 99 -16.26 -17.64 -9.56
N THR A 100 -16.64 -18.02 -8.33
CA THR A 100 -17.78 -18.91 -8.08
C THR A 100 -19.11 -18.18 -8.34
N SER A 101 -19.24 -16.92 -7.92
CA SER A 101 -20.48 -16.16 -8.09
C SER A 101 -20.64 -15.52 -9.48
N LYS A 102 -19.54 -15.04 -10.07
CA LYS A 102 -19.56 -14.31 -11.35
C LYS A 102 -19.34 -15.21 -12.56
N CYS A 103 -18.61 -16.32 -12.40
CA CYS A 103 -18.46 -17.38 -13.42
C CYS A 103 -18.96 -18.74 -12.89
N PRO A 104 -20.28 -18.92 -12.70
CA PRO A 104 -20.82 -20.09 -11.98
C PRO A 104 -20.73 -21.41 -12.75
N ASP A 105 -20.69 -21.41 -14.08
CA ASP A 105 -20.84 -22.62 -14.92
C ASP A 105 -19.76 -22.78 -16.00
N GLN A 106 -18.74 -21.93 -16.01
CA GLN A 106 -17.67 -21.93 -17.00
C GLN A 106 -16.56 -22.91 -16.60
N LYS A 107 -16.02 -23.63 -17.58
CA LYS A 107 -14.88 -24.53 -17.41
C LYS A 107 -13.57 -23.75 -17.31
N SER A 108 -13.47 -22.62 -18.00
CA SER A 108 -12.35 -21.69 -17.91
C SER A 108 -12.82 -20.34 -17.41
N ALA A 109 -12.05 -19.72 -16.52
CA ALA A 109 -12.28 -18.35 -16.08
C ALA A 109 -11.01 -17.73 -15.50
N MET A 110 -10.95 -16.39 -15.51
CA MET A 110 -9.98 -15.61 -14.77
C MET A 110 -10.65 -14.45 -14.05
N VAL A 111 -10.37 -14.31 -12.76
CA VAL A 111 -10.75 -13.14 -11.97
C VAL A 111 -9.49 -12.39 -11.57
N ILE A 112 -9.52 -11.06 -11.74
CA ILE A 112 -8.40 -10.17 -11.43
C ILE A 112 -8.88 -9.15 -10.40
N HIS A 113 -8.13 -9.06 -9.31
CA HIS A 113 -8.19 -8.02 -8.29
C HIS A 113 -6.94 -7.15 -8.37
N GLU A 114 -6.95 -6.01 -7.67
CA GLU A 114 -5.81 -5.08 -7.65
C GLU A 114 -4.49 -5.73 -7.20
N PHE A 115 -4.58 -6.72 -6.31
CA PHE A 115 -3.43 -7.38 -5.68
C PHE A 115 -3.22 -8.84 -6.08
N CYS A 116 -4.11 -9.43 -6.88
CA CYS A 116 -4.00 -10.85 -7.24
C CYS A 116 -4.87 -11.21 -8.45
N LEU A 117 -4.61 -12.40 -9.00
CA LEU A 117 -5.44 -13.06 -9.99
C LEU A 117 -5.65 -14.53 -9.62
N LEU A 118 -6.75 -15.08 -10.07
CA LEU A 118 -7.07 -16.50 -9.99
C LEU A 118 -7.61 -16.98 -11.34
N ARG A 119 -7.02 -18.04 -11.88
CA ARG A 119 -7.39 -18.69 -13.14
C ARG A 119 -7.74 -20.16 -12.90
N HIS A 120 -8.79 -20.65 -13.54
CA HIS A 120 -9.03 -22.09 -13.66
C HIS A 120 -9.39 -22.51 -15.08
N SER A 121 -9.26 -23.80 -15.38
CA SER A 121 -9.59 -24.40 -16.68
C SER A 121 -9.87 -25.91 -16.54
N ASN A 122 -10.57 -26.51 -17.50
CA ASN A 122 -10.67 -27.96 -17.68
C ASN A 122 -9.55 -28.57 -18.53
N ALA A 123 -8.69 -27.73 -19.08
CA ALA A 123 -7.50 -28.14 -19.82
C ALA A 123 -6.26 -27.47 -19.23
N SER A 124 -5.13 -28.18 -19.26
CA SER A 124 -3.87 -27.62 -18.79
C SER A 124 -3.49 -26.39 -19.61
N PHE A 125 -3.12 -25.32 -18.92
CA PHE A 125 -2.54 -24.10 -19.49
C PHE A 125 -1.14 -23.82 -18.93
N PHE A 126 -0.61 -24.69 -18.08
CA PHE A 126 0.66 -24.47 -17.38
C PHE A 126 1.83 -24.44 -18.35
N GLY A 127 2.66 -23.40 -18.26
CA GLY A 127 3.83 -23.21 -19.10
C GLY A 127 3.50 -22.85 -20.56
N ILE A 128 2.23 -22.57 -20.87
CA ILE A 128 1.79 -22.17 -22.21
C ILE A 128 1.56 -20.66 -22.18
N VAL A 129 2.34 -19.93 -22.98
CA VAL A 129 2.14 -18.48 -23.13
C VAL A 129 0.83 -18.18 -23.87
N ASP A 130 0.05 -17.27 -23.30
CA ASP A 130 -1.21 -16.79 -23.85
C ASP A 130 -1.27 -15.27 -23.77
N THR A 131 -1.16 -14.64 -24.95
CA THR A 131 -1.17 -13.18 -25.12
C THR A 131 -2.56 -12.66 -25.51
N SER A 132 -3.62 -13.44 -25.28
CA SER A 132 -4.98 -12.95 -25.52
C SER A 132 -5.35 -11.89 -24.49
N LEU A 133 -5.96 -10.79 -24.95
CA LEU A 133 -6.30 -9.66 -24.10
C LEU A 133 -7.41 -10.04 -23.11
N VAL A 134 -7.11 -9.90 -21.81
CA VAL A 134 -8.09 -10.08 -20.73
C VAL A 134 -8.66 -8.72 -20.35
N ALA A 135 -7.80 -7.77 -19.96
CA ALA A 135 -8.25 -6.46 -19.50
C ALA A 135 -7.36 -5.34 -20.02
N ARG A 136 -7.98 -4.18 -20.24
CA ARG A 136 -7.30 -2.92 -20.52
C ARG A 136 -7.90 -1.83 -19.65
N LEU A 137 -7.07 -1.20 -18.85
CA LEU A 137 -7.45 -0.06 -18.02
C LEU A 137 -6.66 1.16 -18.46
N LEU A 138 -7.33 2.30 -18.55
CA LEU A 138 -6.73 3.56 -18.96
C LEU A 138 -7.47 4.72 -18.31
N ASN A 139 -6.76 5.81 -18.06
CA ASN A 139 -7.41 7.07 -17.72
C ASN A 139 -7.71 7.87 -19.00
N THR A 140 -8.61 8.85 -18.89
CA THR A 140 -8.94 9.73 -20.02
C THR A 140 -7.83 10.74 -20.32
N GLN A 141 -6.93 11.01 -19.38
CA GLN A 141 -5.94 12.08 -19.47
C GLN A 141 -4.70 11.70 -20.29
N ASN A 142 -4.31 12.59 -21.20
CA ASN A 142 -3.12 12.42 -22.01
C ASN A 142 -1.87 12.99 -21.34
N ALA A 143 -0.70 12.46 -21.70
CA ALA A 143 0.61 12.95 -21.27
C ALA A 143 0.80 14.42 -21.69
N THR A 144 1.25 15.26 -20.74
CA THR A 144 1.50 16.69 -21.03
C THR A 144 2.65 16.87 -22.03
N GLN A 145 3.60 15.92 -22.06
CA GLN A 145 4.72 15.88 -23.01
C GLN A 145 4.78 14.50 -23.69
N PRO A 146 3.94 14.24 -24.71
CA PRO A 146 3.74 12.90 -25.26
C PRO A 146 5.02 12.22 -25.76
N ALA A 147 5.87 12.92 -26.51
CA ALA A 147 7.08 12.33 -27.08
C ALA A 147 8.08 11.88 -26.00
N GLN A 148 8.36 12.75 -25.02
CA GLN A 148 9.28 12.45 -23.93
C GLN A 148 8.71 11.37 -23.00
N PHE A 149 7.41 11.43 -22.71
CA PHE A 149 6.71 10.41 -21.93
C PHE A 149 6.80 9.04 -22.60
N THR A 150 6.47 8.95 -23.89
CA THR A 150 6.51 7.69 -24.66
C THR A 150 7.92 7.11 -24.69
N TRP A 151 8.95 7.94 -24.90
CA TRP A 151 10.34 7.49 -24.89
C TRP A 151 10.75 6.94 -23.53
N MET A 152 10.45 7.68 -22.46
CA MET A 152 10.82 7.28 -21.09
C MET A 152 10.05 6.03 -20.64
N LEU A 153 8.76 5.94 -20.98
CA LEU A 153 7.95 4.75 -20.76
C LEU A 153 8.52 3.53 -21.51
N GLY A 154 8.95 3.73 -22.76
CA GLY A 154 9.57 2.67 -23.56
C GLY A 154 10.85 2.12 -22.93
N ALA A 155 11.74 3.00 -22.48
CA ALA A 155 12.97 2.61 -21.79
C ALA A 155 12.66 1.88 -20.47
N LEU A 156 11.73 2.42 -19.67
CA LEU A 156 11.30 1.82 -18.41
C LEU A 156 10.73 0.41 -18.63
N MET A 157 9.76 0.26 -19.53
CA MET A 157 9.11 -1.03 -19.78
C MET A 157 10.05 -2.08 -20.37
N THR A 158 10.99 -1.67 -21.21
CA THR A 158 12.03 -2.57 -21.74
C THR A 158 12.89 -3.15 -20.61
N ASN A 159 13.32 -2.32 -19.66
CA ASN A 159 14.10 -2.76 -18.52
C ASN A 159 13.30 -3.66 -17.58
N LEU A 160 12.05 -3.27 -17.28
CA LEU A 160 11.16 -4.05 -16.41
C LEU A 160 10.88 -5.44 -16.99
N ARG A 161 10.63 -5.53 -18.30
CA ARG A 161 10.42 -6.80 -19.01
C ARG A 161 11.59 -7.77 -18.77
N VAL A 162 12.82 -7.32 -19.06
CA VAL A 162 14.01 -8.16 -18.93
C VAL A 162 14.24 -8.55 -17.47
N LYS A 163 14.07 -7.61 -16.54
CA LYS A 163 14.25 -7.86 -15.10
C LYS A 163 13.23 -8.87 -14.56
N ALA A 164 11.95 -8.72 -14.94
CA ALA A 164 10.90 -9.65 -14.56
C ALA A 164 11.19 -11.06 -15.11
N ALA A 165 11.52 -11.18 -16.39
CA ALA A 165 11.74 -12.47 -17.03
C ALA A 165 12.98 -13.22 -16.54
N TYR A 166 14.11 -12.54 -16.37
CA TYR A 166 15.41 -13.20 -16.22
C TYR A 166 16.09 -13.03 -14.86
N ALA A 167 15.72 -12.00 -14.08
CA ALA A 167 16.43 -11.69 -12.83
C ALA A 167 15.57 -11.87 -11.57
N SER A 168 14.25 -11.66 -11.68
CA SER A 168 13.34 -11.66 -10.53
C SER A 168 12.82 -13.05 -10.18
N PRO A 169 12.95 -13.52 -8.93
CA PRO A 169 12.44 -14.82 -8.51
C PRO A 169 10.91 -14.90 -8.50
N ARG A 170 10.21 -13.75 -8.51
CA ARG A 170 8.75 -13.66 -8.56
C ARG A 170 8.20 -13.37 -9.96
N MET A 171 9.06 -13.36 -10.97
CA MET A 171 8.71 -12.97 -12.35
C MET A 171 7.98 -11.61 -12.40
N PHE A 172 8.42 -10.71 -11.53
CA PHE A 172 7.84 -9.41 -11.26
C PHE A 172 8.96 -8.36 -11.24
N ALA A 173 8.73 -7.21 -11.86
CA ALA A 173 9.59 -6.06 -11.73
C ALA A 173 8.76 -4.78 -11.62
N ALA A 174 9.21 -3.85 -10.80
CA ALA A 174 8.65 -2.52 -10.72
C ALA A 174 9.78 -1.50 -10.50
N ASP A 175 9.64 -0.33 -11.12
CA ASP A 175 10.63 0.75 -11.03
C ASP A 175 9.98 2.08 -11.45
N SER A 176 10.75 3.16 -11.39
CA SER A 176 10.32 4.48 -11.81
C SER A 176 11.37 5.18 -12.66
N ALA A 177 10.91 6.09 -13.51
CA ALA A 177 11.76 6.91 -14.35
C ALA A 177 11.32 8.37 -14.31
N ALA A 178 12.28 9.28 -14.14
CA ALA A 178 12.01 10.71 -14.18
C ALA A 178 11.85 11.18 -15.63
N VAL A 179 10.69 11.73 -15.97
CA VAL A 179 10.42 12.36 -17.27
C VAL A 179 10.89 13.83 -17.22
N THR A 180 10.56 14.52 -16.13
CA THR A 180 11.01 15.87 -15.83
C THR A 180 11.38 15.95 -14.35
N PRO A 181 12.00 17.05 -13.86
CA PRO A 181 12.30 17.21 -12.42
C PRO A 181 11.08 17.08 -11.49
N PHE A 182 9.85 17.21 -12.02
CA PHE A 182 8.61 17.19 -11.27
C PHE A 182 7.67 16.04 -11.68
N LEU A 183 8.04 15.23 -12.68
CA LEU A 183 7.21 14.18 -13.22
C LEU A 183 7.98 12.87 -13.29
N ASN A 184 7.48 11.87 -12.57
CA ASN A 184 7.94 10.49 -12.68
C ASN A 184 6.88 9.63 -13.38
N ILE A 185 7.34 8.57 -14.02
CA ILE A 185 6.52 7.43 -14.44
C ILE A 185 6.89 6.27 -13.55
N TYR A 186 5.89 5.59 -13.00
CA TYR A 186 6.02 4.35 -12.26
C TYR A 186 5.54 3.23 -13.15
N GLY A 187 6.32 2.16 -13.26
CA GLY A 187 6.02 1.02 -14.12
C GLY A 187 6.11 -0.30 -13.35
N MET A 188 5.33 -1.28 -13.77
CA MET A 188 5.34 -2.64 -13.27
C MET A 188 5.11 -3.63 -14.42
N ALA A 189 5.82 -4.75 -14.38
CA ALA A 189 5.69 -5.87 -15.29
C ALA A 189 5.67 -7.18 -14.49
N GLN A 190 4.72 -8.07 -14.77
CA GLN A 190 4.59 -9.34 -14.07
C GLN A 190 4.11 -10.45 -15.01
N CYS A 191 4.71 -11.63 -14.93
CA CYS A 191 4.26 -12.84 -15.62
C CYS A 191 3.61 -13.80 -14.64
N THR A 192 2.78 -14.70 -15.17
CA THR A 192 2.40 -15.89 -14.42
C THR A 192 3.62 -16.77 -14.19
N ARG A 193 3.80 -17.30 -12.97
CA ARG A 193 5.05 -17.98 -12.57
C ARG A 193 5.17 -19.44 -13.05
N ASP A 194 4.18 -19.92 -13.80
CA ASP A 194 4.22 -21.21 -14.49
C ASP A 194 5.03 -21.16 -15.80
N LEU A 195 5.37 -19.97 -16.29
CA LEU A 195 6.08 -19.78 -17.55
C LEU A 195 7.60 -19.93 -17.42
N ALA A 196 8.24 -20.31 -18.53
CA ALA A 196 9.68 -20.15 -18.71
C ALA A 196 10.05 -18.66 -18.89
N ALA A 197 11.33 -18.33 -18.63
CA ALA A 197 11.83 -16.96 -18.73
C ALA A 197 11.60 -16.34 -20.12
N ASP A 198 11.88 -17.08 -21.20
CA ASP A 198 11.68 -16.59 -22.57
C ASP A 198 10.20 -16.39 -22.92
N ASP A 199 9.31 -17.24 -22.39
CA ASP A 199 7.87 -17.10 -22.58
C ASP A 199 7.31 -15.90 -21.82
N CYS A 200 7.78 -15.67 -20.61
CA CYS A 200 7.49 -14.45 -19.86
C CYS A 200 7.96 -13.20 -20.61
N ASN A 201 9.19 -13.24 -21.11
CA ASN A 201 9.77 -12.16 -21.88
C ASN A 201 8.94 -11.85 -23.14
N ARG A 202 8.52 -12.89 -23.86
CA ARG A 202 7.67 -12.81 -25.05
C ARG A 202 6.28 -12.22 -24.71
N CYS A 203 5.66 -12.67 -23.63
CA CYS A 203 4.36 -12.13 -23.21
C CYS A 203 4.45 -10.65 -22.87
N LEU A 204 5.44 -10.27 -22.06
CA LEU A 204 5.64 -8.88 -21.65
C LEU A 204 6.02 -7.97 -22.83
N ALA A 205 6.77 -8.48 -23.82
CA ALA A 205 7.01 -7.76 -25.07
C ALA A 205 5.72 -7.51 -25.83
N ALA A 206 4.87 -8.53 -26.00
CA ALA A 206 3.57 -8.37 -26.67
C ALA A 206 2.63 -7.40 -25.92
N ALA A 207 2.66 -7.38 -24.59
CA ALA A 207 1.88 -6.44 -23.80
C ALA A 207 2.39 -5.01 -23.94
N PHE A 208 3.72 -4.84 -23.99
CA PHE A 208 4.36 -3.55 -24.24
C PHE A 208 4.07 -3.01 -25.65
N ASP A 209 4.20 -3.84 -26.67
CA ASP A 209 3.96 -3.47 -28.08
C ASP A 209 2.50 -3.09 -28.35
N ALA A 210 1.59 -3.49 -27.46
CA ALA A 210 0.18 -3.13 -27.53
C ALA A 210 -0.15 -1.77 -26.87
N ILE A 211 0.77 -1.18 -26.08
CA ILE A 211 0.57 0.12 -25.43
C ILE A 211 0.26 1.24 -26.44
N PRO A 212 0.98 1.40 -27.57
CA PRO A 212 0.65 2.43 -28.56
C PRO A 212 -0.74 2.27 -29.16
N THR A 213 -1.24 1.04 -29.28
CA THR A 213 -2.58 0.75 -29.82
C THR A 213 -3.67 1.02 -28.79
N TYR A 214 -3.45 0.64 -27.53
CA TYR A 214 -4.48 0.59 -26.50
C TYR A 214 -4.47 1.75 -25.52
N ASN A 215 -3.31 2.36 -25.29
CA ASN A 215 -3.08 3.39 -24.29
C ASN A 215 -2.31 4.58 -24.88
N ASN A 216 -2.54 4.87 -26.17
CA ASN A 216 -1.81 5.89 -26.90
C ASN A 216 -1.82 7.24 -26.15
N GLN A 217 -0.63 7.77 -25.87
CA GLN A 217 -0.41 9.03 -25.16
C GLN A 217 -1.07 9.13 -23.78
N LYS A 218 -1.54 8.03 -23.18
CA LYS A 218 -2.16 8.05 -21.85
C LYS A 218 -1.10 8.15 -20.76
N GLN A 219 -1.44 8.82 -19.66
CA GLN A 219 -0.54 8.91 -18.48
C GLN A 219 -0.65 7.70 -17.56
N VAL A 220 -1.75 6.93 -17.69
CA VAL A 220 -2.02 5.72 -16.92
C VAL A 220 -2.49 4.64 -17.88
N GLY A 221 -1.95 3.44 -17.72
CA GLY A 221 -2.37 2.30 -18.51
C GLY A 221 -2.03 0.98 -17.84
N GLN A 222 -2.92 0.01 -18.00
CA GLN A 222 -2.68 -1.38 -17.65
C GLN A 222 -3.17 -2.26 -18.79
N ILE A 223 -2.32 -3.20 -19.21
CA ILE A 223 -2.66 -4.25 -20.16
C ILE A 223 -2.47 -5.57 -19.44
N VAL A 224 -3.51 -6.38 -19.41
CA VAL A 224 -3.50 -7.72 -18.81
C VAL A 224 -3.82 -8.73 -19.89
N TYR A 225 -2.88 -9.64 -20.09
CA TYR A 225 -3.05 -10.87 -20.85
C TYR A 225 -3.21 -12.04 -19.89
N TRP A 226 -3.59 -13.19 -20.41
CA TRP A 226 -3.74 -14.42 -19.62
C TRP A 226 -2.45 -14.87 -18.93
N SER A 227 -1.29 -14.55 -19.52
CA SER A 227 0.03 -14.98 -19.03
C SER A 227 0.88 -13.86 -18.42
N CYS A 228 0.49 -12.58 -18.56
CA CYS A 228 1.27 -11.47 -18.02
C CYS A 228 0.48 -10.16 -17.97
N SER A 229 1.01 -9.18 -17.23
CA SER A 229 0.47 -7.83 -17.18
C SER A 229 1.57 -6.78 -17.13
N VAL A 230 1.30 -5.63 -17.75
CA VAL A 230 2.09 -4.40 -17.60
C VAL A 230 1.20 -3.29 -17.11
N ARG A 231 1.70 -2.45 -16.21
CA ARG A 231 1.01 -1.27 -15.68
C ARG A 231 1.95 -0.09 -15.57
N PHE A 232 1.51 1.09 -15.96
CA PHE A 232 2.21 2.34 -15.71
C PHE A 232 1.26 3.41 -15.19
N GLU A 233 1.79 4.25 -14.32
CA GLU A 233 1.08 5.40 -13.76
C GLU A 233 2.00 6.57 -13.48
N LYS A 234 1.39 7.74 -13.26
CA LYS A 234 2.07 8.94 -12.78
C LYS A 234 2.43 8.89 -11.29
N TYR A 235 1.73 8.06 -10.51
CA TYR A 235 1.93 7.95 -9.06
C TYR A 235 2.33 6.52 -8.66
N PRO A 236 3.03 6.33 -7.54
CA PRO A 236 3.34 4.99 -7.05
C PRO A 236 2.07 4.22 -6.68
N PHE A 237 1.89 3.04 -7.29
CA PHE A 237 0.79 2.10 -7.01
C PHE A 237 1.26 0.77 -6.39
N TYR A 238 2.57 0.64 -6.18
CA TYR A 238 3.21 -0.51 -5.54
C TYR A 238 4.02 -0.06 -4.32
N ASN A 239 4.25 -0.98 -3.39
CA ASN A 239 5.12 -0.73 -2.25
C ASN A 239 6.59 -0.86 -2.67
N ILE A 240 7.36 0.24 -2.63
CA ILE A 240 8.74 0.30 -3.14
C ILE A 240 9.64 -0.73 -2.46
N LEU A 241 9.65 -0.78 -1.11
CA LEU A 241 10.49 -1.70 -0.35
C LEU A 241 10.13 -3.16 -0.61
N SER A 242 8.83 -3.45 -0.73
CA SER A 242 8.34 -4.80 -0.99
C SER A 242 8.62 -5.24 -2.43
N ALA A 243 8.54 -4.31 -3.39
CA ALA A 243 8.91 -4.55 -4.78
C ALA A 243 10.43 -4.82 -4.92
N GLU A 244 11.27 -4.06 -4.23
CA GLU A 244 12.71 -4.30 -4.17
C GLU A 244 13.04 -5.69 -3.60
N ALA A 245 12.37 -6.07 -2.51
CA ALA A 245 12.52 -7.39 -1.91
C ALA A 245 12.03 -8.51 -2.85
N ALA A 246 10.93 -8.28 -3.58
CA ALA A 246 10.37 -9.22 -4.54
C ALA A 246 11.27 -9.49 -5.75
N MET A 247 12.00 -8.46 -6.20
CA MET A 247 12.95 -8.54 -7.31
C MET A 247 14.32 -9.09 -6.90
N SER A 248 14.63 -9.08 -5.61
CA SER A 248 15.95 -9.50 -5.12
C SER A 248 16.03 -11.02 -5.00
N PRO A 249 17.08 -11.68 -5.53
CA PRO A 249 17.31 -13.08 -5.25
C PRO A 249 17.52 -13.24 -3.75
N GLY A 250 16.64 -14.01 -3.09
CA GLY A 250 16.66 -14.19 -1.64
C GLY A 250 18.07 -14.57 -1.19
N ARG A 251 18.65 -13.78 -0.27
CA ARG A 251 19.93 -14.11 0.36
C ARG A 251 19.74 -15.49 1.00
N LYS A 252 20.38 -16.54 0.45
CA LYS A 252 20.41 -17.87 1.05
C LYS A 252 21.01 -17.74 2.45
N ARG A 253 20.20 -17.50 3.47
CA ARG A 253 20.65 -17.62 4.85
C ARG A 253 20.87 -19.11 5.08
N PRO A 254 22.11 -19.56 5.34
CA PRO A 254 22.32 -20.95 5.70
C PRO A 254 21.54 -21.22 6.98
N VAL A 255 20.65 -22.21 6.94
CA VAL A 255 19.73 -22.63 8.02
C VAL A 255 20.46 -22.95 9.36
N ARG A 256 21.80 -23.02 9.34
CA ARG A 256 22.65 -23.35 10.50
C ARG A 256 22.75 -22.27 11.58
N THR A 257 22.37 -21.00 11.34
CA THR A 257 22.49 -19.94 12.37
C THR A 257 21.26 -19.74 13.25
N ALA A 258 20.08 -20.26 12.87
CA ALA A 258 18.86 -20.12 13.69
C ALA A 258 18.83 -21.08 14.90
N LEU A 259 19.52 -22.23 14.81
CA LEU A 259 19.63 -23.22 15.89
C LEU A 259 20.61 -22.81 17.00
N LEU A 260 21.56 -21.92 16.72
CA LEU A 260 22.59 -21.49 17.68
C LEU A 260 22.13 -20.35 18.61
N VAL A 261 21.01 -19.69 18.32
CA VAL A 261 20.48 -18.57 19.12
C VAL A 261 19.30 -19.00 20.00
N SER A 262 18.52 -20.00 19.59
CA SER A 262 17.36 -20.47 20.36
C SER A 262 17.74 -21.28 21.60
N ILE A 263 18.81 -22.09 21.51
CA ILE A 263 19.26 -22.93 22.63
C ILE A 263 19.85 -22.09 23.78
N PRO A 264 20.76 -21.11 23.54
CA PRO A 264 21.26 -20.27 24.62
C PRO A 264 20.19 -19.40 25.27
N ALA A 265 19.21 -18.92 24.50
CA ALA A 265 18.12 -18.09 25.02
C ALA A 265 17.20 -18.89 25.95
N ALA A 266 16.81 -20.12 25.57
CA ALA A 266 15.99 -20.99 26.41
C ALA A 266 16.71 -21.42 27.69
N VAL A 267 18.00 -21.76 27.59
CA VAL A 267 18.83 -22.11 28.76
C VAL A 267 19.01 -20.90 29.67
N SER A 268 19.26 -19.71 29.12
CA SER A 268 19.38 -18.47 29.89
C SER A 268 18.07 -18.14 30.62
N LEU A 269 16.92 -18.30 29.96
CA LEU A 269 15.61 -18.07 30.58
C LEU A 269 15.35 -19.06 31.72
N LEU A 270 15.75 -20.34 31.55
CA LEU A 270 15.63 -21.36 32.58
C LEU A 270 16.50 -21.05 33.80
N VAL A 271 17.75 -20.62 33.58
CA VAL A 271 18.68 -20.21 34.65
C VAL A 271 18.13 -19.00 35.40
N VAL A 272 17.63 -17.98 34.69
CA VAL A 272 16.99 -16.80 35.30
C VAL A 272 15.77 -17.19 36.13
N LEU A 273 14.93 -18.12 35.65
CA LEU A 273 13.79 -18.64 36.41
C LEU A 273 14.24 -19.37 37.68
N ILE A 274 15.26 -20.21 37.60
CA ILE A 274 15.79 -20.95 38.77
C ILE A 274 16.38 -19.96 39.79
N VAL A 275 17.15 -18.96 39.34
CA VAL A 275 17.69 -17.89 40.19
C VAL A 275 16.57 -17.07 40.81
N ALA A 276 15.55 -16.69 40.04
CA ALA A 276 14.40 -15.95 40.55
C ALA A 276 13.61 -16.74 41.60
N LEU A 277 13.41 -18.05 41.41
CA LEU A 277 12.76 -18.92 42.39
C LEU A 277 13.62 -19.09 43.65
N TYR A 278 14.95 -19.19 43.50
CA TYR A 278 15.89 -19.24 44.63
C TYR A 278 15.90 -17.93 45.42
N LEU A 279 15.94 -16.78 44.74
CA LEU A 279 15.85 -15.46 45.35
C LEU A 279 14.47 -15.24 46.02
N ARG A 280 13.36 -15.69 45.41
CA ARG A 280 12.02 -15.66 46.03
C ARG A 280 11.95 -16.50 47.31
N LYS A 281 12.65 -17.64 47.37
CA LYS A 281 12.80 -18.43 48.61
C LYS A 281 13.66 -17.70 49.64
N ARG A 282 14.69 -16.95 49.21
CA ARG A 282 15.60 -16.22 50.11
C ARG A 282 14.99 -14.91 50.66
N ILE A 283 14.08 -14.28 49.92
CA ILE A 283 13.40 -13.01 50.27
C ILE A 283 12.13 -13.24 51.14
N ARG A 284 11.69 -14.50 51.34
CA ARG A 284 10.65 -14.86 52.33
C ARG A 284 11.16 -14.87 53.79
N LYS A 285 11.98 -13.89 54.18
CA LYS A 285 12.28 -13.53 55.58
C LYS A 285 11.95 -12.04 55.77
N PRO A 286 11.20 -11.66 56.82
CA PRO A 286 10.60 -10.32 56.88
C PRO A 286 11.47 -9.26 57.58
N GLU A 287 11.19 -8.01 57.18
CA GLU A 287 11.57 -6.69 57.74
C GLU A 287 13.01 -6.18 57.50
N ARG A 288 13.33 -4.88 57.27
CA ARG A 288 12.72 -3.58 57.63
C ARG A 288 13.02 -2.44 56.62
N HIS A 289 12.10 -1.45 56.54
CA HIS A 289 12.20 0.01 56.35
C HIS A 289 13.42 0.70 55.65
N GLY A 290 13.13 1.65 54.74
CA GLY A 290 14.06 2.73 54.32
C GLY A 290 13.61 3.54 53.09
N GLN A 291 13.59 4.88 53.20
CA GLN A 291 12.97 5.91 52.34
C GLN A 291 13.70 6.30 51.03
N MET A 292 12.88 6.84 50.10
CA MET A 292 13.02 7.92 49.09
C MET A 292 14.38 8.58 48.72
N ALA A 293 14.56 8.85 47.41
CA ALA A 293 14.83 10.17 46.75
C ALA A 293 15.56 9.94 45.39
N SER A 294 14.98 10.29 44.22
CA SER A 294 14.99 11.60 43.51
C SER A 294 16.37 12.17 43.16
N VAL A 295 16.76 12.16 41.88
CA VAL A 295 17.68 13.15 41.28
C VAL A 295 17.33 13.43 39.81
N LYS A 296 17.18 14.73 39.51
CA LYS A 296 17.05 15.42 38.20
C LYS A 296 18.42 15.63 37.54
N GLY A 297 18.44 15.82 36.23
CA GLY A 297 19.45 16.62 35.50
C GLY A 297 19.35 16.40 33.99
N HIS A 298 18.75 17.30 33.20
CA HIS A 298 19.33 18.50 32.56
C HIS A 298 20.41 18.21 31.51
N GLY A 299 20.21 18.76 30.30
CA GLY A 299 21.22 18.82 29.24
C GLY A 299 20.57 18.94 27.86
N ALA A 300 20.34 20.18 27.44
CA ALA A 300 19.98 20.54 26.08
C ALA A 300 21.22 20.48 25.20
N ASP A 301 21.09 19.91 24.01
CA ASP A 301 22.01 20.15 22.89
C ASP A 301 21.15 20.42 21.65
N GLU A 302 21.16 21.68 21.23
CA GLU A 302 20.69 22.13 19.93
C GLU A 302 21.77 21.80 18.90
N GLU A 303 21.59 20.73 18.13
CA GLU A 303 22.26 20.59 16.83
C GLU A 303 21.33 19.99 15.78
N MET A 304 21.10 20.79 14.73
CA MET A 304 20.86 20.40 13.34
C MET A 304 19.72 19.40 13.10
N ARG A 305 18.47 19.85 13.27
CA ARG A 305 17.28 19.03 12.99
C ARG A 305 17.01 18.93 11.48
N SER A 306 17.43 17.81 10.91
CA SER A 306 16.66 17.16 9.85
C SER A 306 15.19 17.15 10.28
N SER A 307 14.29 17.72 9.48
CA SER A 307 12.87 17.88 9.86
C SER A 307 12.17 16.53 9.88
N GLU A 308 12.27 15.82 11.00
CA GLU A 308 11.37 14.71 11.31
C GLU A 308 9.96 15.28 11.49
N LEU A 309 9.10 15.01 10.52
CA LEU A 309 7.66 15.25 10.65
C LEU A 309 7.13 14.43 11.84
N LEU A 310 6.46 15.09 12.77
CA LEU A 310 5.87 14.41 13.93
C LEU A 310 4.58 13.69 13.54
N LEU A 311 4.42 12.46 14.01
CA LEU A 311 3.14 11.75 13.93
C LEU A 311 2.33 12.12 15.18
N TYR A 312 1.18 12.76 14.99
CA TYR A 312 0.28 13.13 16.09
C TYR A 312 -0.84 12.09 16.22
N ASP A 313 -1.20 11.76 17.46
CA ASP A 313 -2.41 10.98 17.74
C ASP A 313 -3.66 11.84 17.55
N LEU A 314 -4.75 11.25 17.05
CA LEU A 314 -6.01 11.98 16.82
C LEU A 314 -6.57 12.59 18.11
N SER A 315 -6.38 11.92 19.26
CA SER A 315 -6.78 12.43 20.58
C SER A 315 -6.08 13.75 20.92
N THR A 316 -4.80 13.86 20.57
CA THR A 316 -4.01 15.07 20.82
C THR A 316 -4.52 16.24 19.98
N LEU A 317 -4.82 16.01 18.71
CA LEU A 317 -5.35 17.05 17.81
C LEU A 317 -6.79 17.43 18.14
N ARG A 318 -7.63 16.48 18.57
CA ARG A 318 -8.97 16.78 19.10
C ARG A 318 -8.90 17.66 20.34
N ALA A 319 -8.05 17.33 21.30
CA ALA A 319 -7.88 18.16 22.49
C ALA A 319 -7.36 19.57 22.12
N ALA A 320 -6.42 19.65 21.17
CA ALA A 320 -5.84 20.92 20.76
C ALA A 320 -6.83 21.84 20.01
N THR A 321 -7.77 21.28 19.26
CA THR A 321 -8.71 22.03 18.40
C THR A 321 -10.11 22.18 19.00
N ASP A 322 -10.29 21.77 20.25
CA ASP A 322 -11.61 21.63 20.89
C ASP A 322 -12.58 20.80 20.03
N ASN A 323 -12.14 19.58 19.73
CA ASN A 323 -12.83 18.61 18.87
C ASN A 323 -13.22 19.17 17.49
N PHE A 324 -12.34 19.96 16.87
CA PHE A 324 -12.57 20.63 15.59
C PHE A 324 -13.81 21.54 15.60
N SER A 325 -14.00 22.29 16.70
CA SER A 325 -15.09 23.27 16.84
C SER A 325 -15.05 24.33 15.73
N ASP A 326 -16.23 24.71 15.22
CA ASP A 326 -16.36 25.77 14.21
C ASP A 326 -15.87 27.13 14.72
N GLU A 327 -15.85 27.35 16.04
CA GLU A 327 -15.27 28.55 16.67
C GLU A 327 -13.77 28.68 16.38
N ASN A 328 -13.08 27.54 16.19
CA ASN A 328 -11.66 27.48 15.87
C ASN A 328 -11.39 27.44 14.36
N LYS A 329 -12.41 27.54 13.50
CA LYS A 329 -12.23 27.42 12.04
C LYS A 329 -11.56 28.66 11.44
N LEU A 330 -10.38 28.45 10.85
CA LEU A 330 -9.59 29.49 10.18
C LEU A 330 -10.04 29.76 8.74
N GLY A 331 -10.58 28.72 8.08
CA GLY A 331 -11.07 28.78 6.71
C GLY A 331 -11.40 27.40 6.15
N GLU A 332 -12.03 27.37 4.98
CA GLU A 332 -12.38 26.16 4.25
C GLU A 332 -12.26 26.41 2.75
N GLY A 333 -11.73 25.42 2.02
CA GLY A 333 -11.66 25.42 0.57
C GLY A 333 -11.92 24.01 0.02
N GLY A 334 -11.62 23.77 -1.26
CA GLY A 334 -11.86 22.47 -1.91
C GLY A 334 -11.12 21.27 -1.30
N PHE A 335 -10.19 21.51 -0.38
CA PHE A 335 -9.35 20.52 0.29
C PHE A 335 -9.74 20.31 1.78
N GLY A 336 -10.90 20.83 2.18
CA GLY A 336 -11.45 20.70 3.53
C GLY A 336 -11.16 21.90 4.46
N PRO A 337 -11.69 21.84 5.69
CA PRO A 337 -11.57 22.89 6.69
C PRO A 337 -10.20 22.90 7.39
N VAL A 338 -9.78 24.09 7.81
CA VAL A 338 -8.58 24.33 8.63
C VAL A 338 -8.99 24.91 9.97
N TYR A 339 -8.49 24.32 11.06
CA TYR A 339 -8.79 24.72 12.43
C TYR A 339 -7.55 25.25 13.14
N LYS A 340 -7.72 26.24 14.01
CA LYS A 340 -6.71 26.65 14.99
C LYS A 340 -6.70 25.63 16.12
N GLY A 341 -5.52 25.31 16.62
CA GLY A 341 -5.38 24.53 17.85
C GLY A 341 -4.22 24.99 18.71
N VAL A 342 -4.24 24.59 19.98
CA VAL A 342 -3.17 24.84 20.95
C VAL A 342 -2.76 23.51 21.58
N LEU A 343 -1.53 23.09 21.36
CA LEU A 343 -0.97 21.88 21.96
C LEU A 343 -0.76 22.06 23.47
N GLN A 344 -0.62 20.98 24.23
CA GLN A 344 -0.44 21.01 25.69
C GLN A 344 0.80 21.81 26.14
N ASN A 345 1.81 21.91 25.28
CA ASN A 345 3.01 22.71 25.51
C ASN A 345 2.82 24.22 25.20
N GLY A 346 1.59 24.65 24.87
CA GLY A 346 1.25 26.03 24.52
C GLY A 346 1.51 26.41 23.06
N GLN A 347 2.01 25.47 22.23
CA GLN A 347 2.29 25.76 20.83
C GLN A 347 1.00 25.89 20.01
N GLU A 348 0.83 27.04 19.34
CA GLU A 348 -0.26 27.26 18.39
C GLU A 348 0.00 26.53 17.07
N ILE A 349 -1.01 25.84 16.57
CA ILE A 349 -0.97 25.04 15.34
C ILE A 349 -2.18 25.33 14.45
N ALA A 350 -2.02 25.08 13.15
CA ALA A 350 -3.13 25.03 12.21
C ALA A 350 -3.32 23.58 11.72
N VAL A 351 -4.50 23.02 11.97
CA VAL A 351 -4.84 21.63 11.64
C VAL A 351 -5.77 21.62 10.45
N LYS A 352 -5.27 21.17 9.29
CA LYS A 352 -6.06 20.99 8.08
C LYS A 352 -6.64 19.58 8.06
N ARG A 353 -7.97 19.48 8.05
CA ARG A 353 -8.70 18.22 7.96
C ARG A 353 -9.05 17.95 6.51
N LEU A 354 -8.42 16.93 5.94
CA LEU A 354 -8.60 16.58 4.54
C LEU A 354 -9.96 15.89 4.33
N SER A 355 -10.54 16.07 3.15
CA SER A 355 -11.85 15.52 2.81
C SER A 355 -11.91 13.99 2.98
N THR A 356 -13.07 13.48 3.39
CA THR A 356 -13.29 12.10 3.87
C THR A 356 -13.33 11.04 2.76
N THR A 357 -13.27 11.41 1.47
CA THR A 357 -13.10 10.43 0.40
C THR A 357 -11.71 9.80 0.50
N SER A 358 -11.65 8.59 1.02
CA SER A 358 -10.44 7.99 1.60
C SER A 358 -9.23 7.95 0.67
N GLN A 359 -9.44 7.75 -0.63
CA GLN A 359 -8.42 7.77 -1.68
C GLN A 359 -7.91 9.19 -1.99
N GLN A 360 -8.80 10.18 -2.06
CA GLN A 360 -8.43 11.58 -2.36
C GLN A 360 -7.68 12.22 -1.19
N GLY A 361 -8.15 12.04 0.06
CA GLY A 361 -7.48 12.59 1.24
C GLY A 361 -6.08 12.02 1.47
N LEU A 362 -5.81 10.77 1.08
CA LEU A 362 -4.45 10.20 1.17
C LEU A 362 -3.53 10.79 0.11
N VAL A 363 -4.05 11.00 -1.11
CA VAL A 363 -3.31 11.62 -2.23
C VAL A 363 -2.98 13.07 -1.91
N GLU A 364 -3.93 13.84 -1.37
CA GLU A 364 -3.72 15.23 -0.95
C GLU A 364 -2.68 15.34 0.17
N MET A 365 -2.78 14.48 1.19
CA MET A 365 -1.80 14.42 2.26
C MET A 365 -0.39 14.10 1.75
N LYS A 366 -0.27 13.10 0.87
CA LYS A 366 1.01 12.72 0.26
C LYS A 366 1.59 13.83 -0.59
N ASN A 367 0.77 14.51 -1.38
CA ASN A 367 1.20 15.67 -2.18
C ASN A 367 1.74 16.78 -1.28
N GLU A 368 1.03 17.15 -0.22
CA GLU A 368 1.47 18.21 0.70
C GLU A 368 2.74 17.81 1.47
N VAL A 369 2.83 16.58 1.99
CA VAL A 369 4.02 16.09 2.69
C VAL A 369 5.24 16.04 1.78
N VAL A 370 5.10 15.50 0.56
CA VAL A 370 6.21 15.42 -0.41
C VAL A 370 6.62 16.82 -0.90
N LEU A 371 5.65 17.73 -1.07
CA LEU A 371 5.93 19.10 -1.48
C LEU A 371 6.69 19.86 -0.39
N VAL A 372 6.26 19.78 0.87
CA VAL A 372 6.92 20.47 1.99
C VAL A 372 8.28 19.85 2.32
N ALA A 373 8.45 18.53 2.16
CA ALA A 373 9.75 17.88 2.28
C ALA A 373 10.77 18.35 1.22
N LYS A 374 10.29 18.79 0.05
CA LYS A 374 11.14 19.31 -1.05
C LYS A 374 11.27 20.84 -1.05
N LEU A 375 10.34 21.55 -0.41
CA LEU A 375 10.25 23.01 -0.40
C LEU A 375 10.38 23.56 1.03
N GLN A 376 11.56 23.40 1.64
CA GLN A 376 11.90 24.13 2.84
C GLN A 376 12.38 25.53 2.47
N HIS A 377 11.46 26.49 2.48
CA HIS A 377 11.78 27.88 2.18
C HIS A 377 11.26 28.80 3.29
N ARG A 378 12.03 29.82 3.66
CA ARG A 378 11.69 30.80 4.70
C ARG A 378 10.35 31.53 4.51
N ASN A 379 9.82 31.51 3.29
CA ASN A 379 8.55 32.17 2.92
C ASN A 379 7.39 31.20 2.70
N LEU A 380 7.53 29.93 3.08
CA LEU A 380 6.46 28.92 3.03
C LEU A 380 6.11 28.48 4.45
N VAL A 381 4.82 28.26 4.70
CA VAL A 381 4.32 27.80 6.00
C VAL A 381 4.90 26.42 6.30
N ARG A 382 5.51 26.26 7.47
CA ARG A 382 6.16 25.01 7.86
C ARG A 382 5.14 23.95 8.27
N LEU A 383 5.27 22.76 7.68
CA LEU A 383 4.57 21.56 8.14
C LEU A 383 5.30 20.99 9.36
N LEU A 384 4.57 20.80 10.45
CA LEU A 384 5.05 20.26 11.71
C LEU A 384 4.87 18.74 11.80
N GLY A 385 3.84 18.20 11.15
CA GLY A 385 3.51 16.78 11.21
C GLY A 385 2.18 16.41 10.60
N CYS A 386 1.75 15.16 10.82
CA CYS A 386 0.48 14.65 10.34
C CYS A 386 -0.15 13.64 11.31
N CYS A 387 -1.44 13.37 11.13
CA CYS A 387 -2.17 12.29 11.80
C CYS A 387 -2.86 11.43 10.74
N ILE A 388 -2.68 10.12 10.82
CA ILE A 388 -3.23 9.14 9.89
C ILE A 388 -3.95 8.06 10.70
N GLU A 389 -5.28 8.15 10.76
CA GLU A 389 -6.15 7.11 11.28
C GLU A 389 -7.18 6.74 10.22
N LYS A 390 -7.79 5.54 10.29
CA LYS A 390 -8.58 4.92 9.19
C LYS A 390 -9.49 5.89 8.41
N HIS A 391 -10.17 6.81 9.10
CA HIS A 391 -11.09 7.79 8.51
C HIS A 391 -10.65 9.26 8.66
N GLU A 392 -9.50 9.52 9.30
CA GLU A 392 -9.02 10.88 9.59
C GLU A 392 -7.62 11.07 9.03
N LYS A 393 -7.47 12.08 8.17
CA LYS A 393 -6.19 12.47 7.58
C LYS A 393 -5.99 13.95 7.83
N LEU A 394 -5.06 14.27 8.72
CA LEU A 394 -4.85 15.62 9.21
C LEU A 394 -3.41 16.05 8.92
N LEU A 395 -3.24 17.30 8.48
CA LEU A 395 -1.94 17.95 8.35
C LEU A 395 -1.83 19.04 9.41
N VAL A 396 -0.67 19.11 10.08
CA VAL A 396 -0.40 20.04 11.17
C VAL A 396 0.67 21.04 10.74
N TYR A 397 0.29 22.31 10.64
CA TYR A 397 1.17 23.43 10.29
C TYR A 397 1.44 24.32 11.49
N GLU A 398 2.50 25.12 11.39
CA GLU A 398 2.64 26.26 12.29
C GLU A 398 1.51 27.26 12.08
N PHE A 399 1.04 27.87 13.15
CA PHE A 399 0.02 28.91 13.08
C PHE A 399 0.66 30.25 12.69
N LEU A 400 0.06 30.95 11.71
CA LEU A 400 0.47 32.29 11.30
C LEU A 400 -0.62 33.31 11.65
N SER A 401 -0.27 34.29 12.49
CA SER A 401 -1.21 35.30 13.01
C SER A 401 -1.72 36.31 11.97
N ASN A 402 -0.98 36.52 10.87
CA ASN A 402 -1.21 37.61 9.92
C ASN A 402 -2.25 37.33 8.82
N LYS A 403 -3.04 36.25 8.96
CA LYS A 403 -4.01 35.79 7.94
C LYS A 403 -3.30 35.56 6.58
N SER A 404 -4.08 35.22 5.56
CA SER A 404 -3.54 34.89 4.23
C SER A 404 -3.25 36.12 3.39
N LEU A 405 -2.20 36.06 2.56
CA LEU A 405 -1.81 37.16 1.66
C LEU A 405 -2.94 37.54 0.68
N ASP A 406 -3.79 36.60 0.27
CA ASP A 406 -4.96 36.89 -0.57
C ASP A 406 -5.92 37.88 0.11
N LYS A 407 -6.14 37.72 1.42
CA LYS A 407 -7.00 38.62 2.21
C LYS A 407 -6.38 40.00 2.37
N ILE A 408 -5.06 40.11 2.36
CA ILE A 408 -4.35 41.39 2.43
C ILE A 408 -4.38 42.09 1.06
N LEU A 409 -4.23 41.35 -0.03
CA LEU A 409 -4.18 41.90 -1.39
C LEU A 409 -5.57 42.28 -1.94
N TYR A 410 -6.60 41.48 -1.63
CA TYR A 410 -7.93 41.59 -2.25
C TYR A 410 -9.06 41.79 -1.24
N GLY A 411 -8.75 41.86 0.06
CA GLY A 411 -9.75 42.06 1.10
C GLY A 411 -10.30 43.50 1.13
N PRO A 412 -11.59 43.67 1.49
CA PRO A 412 -12.29 44.95 1.39
C PRO A 412 -11.77 46.06 2.32
N ALA A 413 -10.78 45.79 3.18
CA ALA A 413 -10.34 46.71 4.23
C ALA A 413 -8.87 47.17 4.19
N ARG A 414 -7.99 46.66 3.29
CA ARG A 414 -6.53 46.72 3.57
C ARG A 414 -5.60 46.97 2.37
N HIS A 415 -6.00 47.79 1.40
CA HIS A 415 -5.07 48.24 0.34
C HIS A 415 -3.84 49.03 0.85
N SER A 416 -3.86 49.51 2.10
CA SER A 416 -2.83 50.33 2.74
C SER A 416 -1.81 49.58 3.61
N GLU A 417 -1.90 48.25 3.76
CA GLU A 417 -1.00 47.51 4.67
C GLU A 417 0.31 47.04 4.04
N LEU A 418 0.37 46.97 2.71
CA LEU A 418 1.59 46.60 1.98
C LEU A 418 2.04 47.76 1.10
N SER A 419 3.15 48.39 1.47
CA SER A 419 3.83 49.37 0.63
C SER A 419 4.28 48.73 -0.69
N TRP A 420 4.50 49.54 -1.73
CA TRP A 420 5.03 49.03 -3.00
C TRP A 420 6.37 48.31 -2.80
N GLU A 421 7.23 48.82 -1.91
CA GLU A 421 8.49 48.17 -1.58
C GLU A 421 8.29 46.77 -0.98
N GLN A 422 7.30 46.61 -0.08
CA GLN A 422 6.95 45.30 0.49
C GLN A 422 6.39 44.35 -0.57
N LYS A 423 5.53 44.84 -1.48
CA LYS A 423 5.01 44.05 -2.61
C LYS A 423 6.14 43.58 -3.53
N TYR A 424 7.10 44.46 -3.81
CA TYR A 424 8.28 44.14 -4.62
C TYR A 424 9.14 43.05 -3.95
N LYS A 425 9.38 43.15 -2.64
CA LYS A 425 10.09 42.11 -1.86
C LYS A 425 9.39 40.75 -1.89
N VAL A 426 8.06 40.74 -1.76
CA VAL A 426 7.23 39.52 -1.88
C VAL A 426 7.37 38.88 -3.28
N ILE A 427 7.35 39.67 -4.36
CA ILE A 427 7.48 39.17 -5.75
C ILE A 427 8.84 38.48 -5.98
N TYR A 428 9.92 39.06 -5.47
CA TYR A 428 11.28 38.52 -5.65
C TYR A 428 11.65 37.40 -4.65
N GLY A 429 10.76 37.06 -3.71
CA GLY A 429 11.05 36.05 -2.68
C GLY A 429 12.16 36.46 -1.71
N ILE A 430 12.50 37.74 -1.68
CA ILE A 430 13.45 38.32 -0.74
C ILE A 430 12.63 38.72 0.48
N GLY A 431 12.53 37.80 1.44
CA GLY A 431 11.85 38.03 2.72
C GLY A 431 12.44 39.21 3.46
#